data_AF-Q9C7B7-F1
#
_entry.id   AF-Q9C7B7-F1
#
_cell.length_a   1.000
_cell.length_b   1.000
_cell.length_c   1.000
_cell.angle_alpha   90.00
_cell.angle_beta   90.00
_cell.angle_gamma   90.00
#
_symmetry.space_group_name_H-M   'P 1'
#
loop_
_entity.id
_entity.type
_entity.pdbx_description
1 polymer ?
#
loop_
_entity_poly.entity_id
_entity_poly.type
_entity_poly.pdbx_seq_one_letter_code
_entity_poly.pdbx_strand_id
1 'polypeptide(L)'
;MPKDVTISPSSNFDYVEAPDEAPFEEADSPAMEYDMELAHHYSDKQLKFLEACSEKPSSKCGNEVFKNMLNETMLITEECCRDILKMGKDCHLGLVKLIFATYEYKNIASKGIPKSKQTWNECVHRVGSKIGAPVSFEQ
;
A
#
# COMPACT_ATOMS: atom_id res chain seq x y z
N MET A 1 -62.43 -27.89 0.85
CA MET A 1 -62.65 -27.45 2.24
C MET A 1 -63.28 -28.59 3.03
N PRO A 2 -63.12 -28.72 4.36
CA PRO A 2 -62.31 -27.96 5.34
C PRO A 2 -61.49 -28.93 6.27
N LYS A 3 -60.75 -28.63 7.35
CA LYS A 3 -60.82 -27.61 8.44
C LYS A 3 -59.42 -27.36 9.05
N ASP A 4 -59.30 -26.17 9.61
CA ASP A 4 -58.19 -25.57 10.37
C ASP A 4 -57.55 -26.41 11.49
N VAL A 5 -56.25 -26.16 11.71
CA VAL A 5 -55.62 -26.18 13.04
C VAL A 5 -54.68 -24.98 13.16
N THR A 6 -55.06 -24.03 14.01
CA THR A 6 -54.19 -22.99 14.57
C THR A 6 -53.16 -23.59 15.52
N ILE A 7 -51.88 -23.23 15.34
CA ILE A 7 -50.86 -23.29 16.40
C ILE A 7 -50.05 -22.00 16.32
N SER A 8 -50.25 -21.14 17.32
CA SER A 8 -49.33 -20.06 17.64
C SER A 8 -48.20 -20.64 18.50
N PRO A 9 -46.96 -20.14 18.37
CA PRO A 9 -46.30 -19.69 19.58
C PRO A 9 -45.73 -18.29 19.41
N SER A 10 -46.05 -17.48 20.40
CA SER A 10 -45.27 -16.34 20.84
C SER A 10 -43.79 -16.71 20.91
N SER A 11 -42.96 -16.02 20.14
CA SER A 11 -41.60 -15.70 20.58
C SER A 11 -41.44 -14.19 20.49
N ASN A 12 -41.53 -13.55 21.65
CA ASN A 12 -40.82 -12.31 21.87
C ASN A 12 -39.34 -12.62 21.66
N PHE A 13 -38.84 -12.41 20.44
CA PHE A 13 -37.43 -12.09 20.30
C PHE A 13 -37.34 -10.64 20.72
N ASP A 14 -37.00 -10.44 22.00
CA ASP A 14 -36.47 -9.19 22.47
C ASP A 14 -35.36 -8.79 21.50
N TYR A 15 -35.67 -7.80 20.67
CA TYR A 15 -34.68 -7.12 19.87
C TYR A 15 -33.78 -6.46 20.92
N VAL A 16 -32.64 -7.09 21.20
CA VAL A 16 -31.59 -6.42 21.97
C VAL A 16 -31.12 -5.30 21.07
N GLU A 17 -31.73 -4.13 21.24
CA GLU A 17 -31.18 -2.87 20.76
C GLU A 17 -29.76 -2.83 21.32
N ALA A 18 -28.79 -3.06 20.44
CA ALA A 18 -27.40 -2.77 20.76
C ALA A 18 -27.40 -1.30 21.22
N PRO A 19 -26.78 -0.98 22.37
CA PRO A 19 -26.75 0.39 22.83
C PRO A 19 -26.16 1.21 21.70
N ASP A 20 -26.90 2.25 21.31
CA ASP A 20 -26.51 3.30 20.37
C ASP A 20 -24.99 3.46 20.43
N GLU A 21 -24.29 2.95 19.42
CA GLU A 21 -22.84 3.02 19.35
C GLU A 21 -22.52 4.51 19.51
N ALA A 22 -21.95 4.87 20.67
CA ALA A 22 -21.44 6.21 20.89
C ALA A 22 -20.63 6.57 19.64
N PRO A 23 -20.75 7.80 19.10
CA PRO A 23 -19.93 8.20 17.97
C PRO A 23 -18.50 7.76 18.29
N PHE A 24 -17.96 6.89 17.43
CA PHE A 24 -16.59 6.45 17.54
C PHE A 24 -15.80 7.75 17.41
N GLU A 25 -15.46 8.38 18.54
CA GLU A 25 -14.41 9.36 18.62
C GLU A 25 -13.18 8.53 18.24
N GLU A 26 -12.91 8.45 16.94
CA GLU A 26 -11.70 7.84 16.41
C GLU A 26 -10.57 8.54 17.15
N ALA A 27 -9.97 7.83 18.10
CA ALA A 27 -8.86 8.38 18.85
C ALA A 27 -7.76 8.63 17.82
N ASP A 28 -7.54 9.91 17.47
CA ASP A 28 -6.45 10.34 16.60
C ASP A 28 -5.14 9.78 17.18
N SER A 29 -4.65 8.71 16.56
CA SER A 29 -3.38 8.12 16.94
C SER A 29 -2.28 9.11 16.59
N PRO A 30 -1.21 9.23 17.39
CA PRO A 30 -0.02 10.01 17.00
C PRO A 30 0.54 9.62 15.62
N ALA A 31 0.26 8.40 15.15
CA ALA A 31 0.60 7.96 13.79
C ALA A 31 -0.31 8.61 12.73
N MET A 32 -1.62 8.67 12.98
CA MET A 32 -2.59 9.29 12.06
C MET A 32 -2.37 10.80 11.95
N GLU A 33 -2.19 11.49 13.08
CA GLU A 33 -1.89 12.94 13.09
C GLU A 33 -0.63 13.24 12.28
N TYR A 34 0.43 12.44 12.50
CA TYR A 34 1.70 12.60 11.77
C TYR A 34 1.55 12.36 10.27
N ASP A 35 0.84 11.31 9.87
CA ASP A 35 0.66 10.96 8.45
C ASP A 35 -0.28 11.94 7.73
N MET A 36 -1.26 12.52 8.44
CA MET A 36 -2.11 13.60 7.92
C MET A 36 -1.29 14.89 7.69
N GLU A 37 -0.45 15.28 8.65
CA GLU A 37 0.47 16.41 8.47
C GLU A 37 1.47 16.16 7.34
N LEU A 38 1.98 14.94 7.21
CA LEU A 38 2.80 14.54 6.08
C LEU A 38 2.06 14.73 4.75
N ALA A 39 0.80 14.34 4.66
CA ALA A 39 0.00 14.49 3.45
C ALA A 39 -0.19 15.96 3.06
N HIS A 40 -0.30 16.88 4.03
CA HIS A 40 -0.37 18.32 3.79
C HIS A 40 0.88 18.91 3.14
N HIS A 41 2.05 18.26 3.25
CA HIS A 41 3.26 18.66 2.54
C HIS A 41 3.24 18.31 1.04
N TYR A 42 2.26 17.54 0.57
CA TYR A 42 2.09 17.22 -0.84
C TYR A 42 0.97 18.06 -1.46
N SER A 43 1.19 18.56 -2.66
CA SER A 43 0.11 19.13 -3.47
C SER A 43 -0.86 18.04 -3.94
N ASP A 44 -2.11 18.42 -4.21
CA ASP A 44 -3.11 17.53 -4.83
C ASP A 44 -2.59 16.81 -6.07
N LYS A 45 -1.78 17.51 -6.89
CA LYS A 45 -1.19 16.93 -8.09
C LYS A 45 -0.18 15.83 -7.76
N GLN A 46 0.61 16.01 -6.70
CA GLN A 46 1.55 15.00 -6.24
C GLN A 46 0.81 13.81 -5.63
N LEU A 47 -0.21 14.04 -4.81
CA LEU A 47 -1.03 12.97 -4.23
C LEU A 47 -1.72 12.14 -5.32
N LYS A 48 -2.38 12.78 -6.28
CA LYS A 48 -2.99 12.10 -7.44
C LYS A 48 -1.98 11.32 -8.28
N PHE A 49 -0.77 11.84 -8.42
CA PHE A 49 0.31 11.12 -9.11
C PHE A 49 0.71 9.86 -8.32
N LEU A 50 0.92 9.97 -7.01
CA LEU A 50 1.30 8.84 -6.16
C LEU A 50 0.18 7.80 -6.06
N GLU A 51 -1.07 8.21 -6.00
CA GLU A 51 -2.26 7.35 -6.09
C GLU A 51 -2.30 6.60 -7.42
N ALA A 52 -2.17 7.30 -8.56
CA ALA A 52 -2.10 6.64 -9.86
C ALA A 52 -0.88 5.70 -10.00
N CYS A 53 0.19 5.93 -9.23
CA CYS A 53 1.32 5.01 -9.15
C CYS A 53 1.01 3.75 -8.33
N SER A 54 0.26 3.86 -7.22
CA SER A 54 -0.07 2.71 -6.37
C SER A 54 -1.06 1.75 -7.05
N GLU A 55 -1.87 2.27 -7.99
CA GLU A 55 -2.77 1.48 -8.83
C GLU A 55 -2.04 0.70 -9.94
N LYS A 56 -0.79 1.06 -10.27
CA LYS A 56 -0.02 0.35 -11.31
C LYS A 56 0.24 -1.10 -10.86
N PRO A 57 0.25 -2.05 -11.81
CA PRO A 57 0.33 -3.46 -11.50
C PRO A 57 1.61 -3.80 -10.72
N SER A 58 1.45 -4.13 -9.44
CA SER A 58 2.48 -4.74 -8.58
C SER A 58 1.91 -5.21 -7.21
N SER A 59 0.66 -5.67 -7.10
CA SER A 59 0.20 -6.19 -5.79
C SER A 59 0.95 -7.45 -5.37
N LYS A 60 1.33 -8.31 -6.34
CA LYS A 60 2.17 -9.50 -6.10
C LYS A 60 3.61 -9.14 -5.73
N CYS A 61 4.16 -8.09 -6.33
CA CYS A 61 5.57 -7.73 -6.18
C CYS A 61 5.83 -6.69 -5.08
N GLY A 62 4.82 -5.90 -4.67
CA GLY A 62 4.98 -4.85 -3.66
C GLY A 62 5.57 -5.38 -2.35
N ASN A 63 5.10 -6.53 -1.88
CA ASN A 63 5.62 -7.18 -0.68
C ASN A 63 7.08 -7.67 -0.84
N GLU A 64 7.42 -8.24 -1.99
CA GLU A 64 8.78 -8.71 -2.27
C GLU A 64 9.76 -7.54 -2.32
N VAL A 65 9.35 -6.48 -3.01
CA VAL A 65 10.08 -5.23 -3.18
C VAL A 65 10.30 -4.55 -1.83
N PHE A 66 9.25 -4.43 -1.03
CA PHE A 66 9.36 -3.85 0.31
C PHE A 66 10.28 -4.68 1.21
N LYS A 67 10.12 -6.01 1.25
CA LYS A 67 11.01 -6.88 2.04
C LYS A 67 12.47 -6.81 1.59
N ASN A 68 12.73 -6.71 0.30
CA ASN A 68 14.07 -6.51 -0.24
C ASN A 68 14.68 -5.15 0.19
N MET A 69 13.87 -4.09 0.33
CA MET A 69 14.34 -2.82 0.89
C MET A 69 14.78 -2.94 2.36
N LEU A 70 14.18 -3.88 3.11
CA LEU A 70 14.46 -4.10 4.52
C LEU A 70 15.51 -5.19 4.79
N ASN A 71 15.80 -6.04 3.80
CA ASN A 71 16.72 -7.17 3.93
C ASN A 71 17.71 -7.22 2.76
N GLU A 72 18.99 -6.98 3.06
CA GLU A 72 20.08 -6.94 2.08
C GLU A 72 20.29 -8.26 1.32
N THR A 73 19.92 -9.39 1.92
CA THR A 73 20.12 -10.73 1.35
C THR A 73 18.99 -11.19 0.43
N MET A 74 17.83 -10.52 0.49
CA MET A 74 16.68 -10.92 -0.29
C MET A 74 16.84 -10.41 -1.72
N LEU A 75 16.79 -11.31 -2.70
CA LEU A 75 16.81 -10.96 -4.11
C LEU A 75 15.40 -10.82 -4.66
N ILE A 76 15.20 -9.82 -5.50
CA ILE A 76 13.99 -9.68 -6.29
C ILE A 76 14.02 -10.62 -7.51
N THR A 77 12.88 -11.22 -7.83
CA THR A 77 12.64 -12.06 -8.99
C THR A 77 12.68 -11.25 -10.28
N GLU A 78 13.00 -11.90 -11.41
CA GLU A 78 12.95 -11.22 -12.70
C GLU A 78 11.54 -10.71 -13.08
N GLU A 79 10.49 -11.40 -12.63
CA GLU A 79 9.10 -10.98 -12.82
C GLU A 79 8.86 -9.66 -12.10
N CYS A 80 9.19 -9.57 -10.81
CA CYS A 80 9.01 -8.35 -10.05
C CYS A 80 9.93 -7.22 -10.49
N CYS A 81 11.13 -7.53 -11.02
CA CYS A 81 11.93 -6.53 -11.70
C CYS A 81 11.23 -5.95 -12.93
N ARG A 82 10.60 -6.79 -13.77
CA ARG A 82 9.86 -6.29 -14.94
C ARG A 82 8.69 -5.41 -14.53
N ASP A 83 8.00 -5.75 -13.45
CA ASP A 83 6.85 -4.98 -12.95
C ASP A 83 7.25 -3.60 -12.40
N ILE A 84 8.30 -3.52 -11.58
CA ILE A 84 8.82 -2.22 -11.11
C ILE A 84 9.24 -1.33 -12.28
N LEU A 85 9.95 -1.90 -13.26
CA LEU A 85 10.44 -1.12 -14.39
C LEU A 85 9.30 -0.64 -15.30
N LYS A 86 8.24 -1.45 -15.48
CA LYS A 86 7.01 -1.04 -16.19
C LYS A 86 6.21 0.01 -15.43
N MET A 87 6.22 -0.05 -14.09
CA MET A 87 5.61 0.99 -13.25
C MET A 87 6.28 2.35 -13.49
N GLY A 88 7.59 2.33 -13.74
CA GLY A 88 8.39 3.51 -14.09
C GLY A 88 9.12 4.09 -12.88
N LYS A 89 10.25 4.74 -13.17
CA LYS A 89 11.22 5.21 -12.17
C LYS A 89 10.59 6.17 -11.16
N ASP A 90 9.90 7.19 -11.67
CA ASP A 90 9.32 8.23 -10.83
C ASP A 90 8.20 7.69 -9.94
N CYS A 91 7.41 6.72 -10.43
CA CYS A 91 6.43 6.04 -9.60
C CYS A 91 7.10 5.21 -8.50
N HIS A 92 8.10 4.40 -8.84
CA HIS A 92 8.80 3.57 -7.84
C HIS A 92 9.40 4.43 -6.73
N LEU A 93 10.20 5.42 -7.10
CA LEU A 93 10.90 6.25 -6.12
C LEU A 93 9.96 7.19 -5.38
N GLY A 94 8.89 7.66 -6.03
CA GLY A 94 7.86 8.48 -5.39
C GLY A 94 7.13 7.72 -4.29
N LEU A 95 6.66 6.51 -4.60
CA LEU A 95 6.00 5.64 -3.61
C LEU A 95 6.94 5.25 -2.47
N VAL A 96 8.19 4.90 -2.78
CA VAL A 96 9.20 4.57 -1.76
C VAL A 96 9.44 5.74 -0.83
N LYS A 97 9.59 6.97 -1.37
CA LYS A 97 9.77 8.18 -0.54
C LYS A 97 8.56 8.44 0.35
N LEU A 98 7.34 8.25 -0.16
CA LEU A 98 6.13 8.41 0.64
C LEU A 98 6.07 7.37 1.75
N ILE A 99 6.24 6.09 1.43
CA ILE A 99 6.23 4.98 2.41
C ILE A 99 7.25 5.22 3.52
N PHE A 100 8.49 5.56 3.18
CA PHE A 100 9.53 5.85 4.17
C PHE A 100 9.40 7.22 4.83
N ALA A 101 8.43 8.05 4.44
CA ALA A 101 8.11 9.27 5.16
C ALA A 101 7.00 9.04 6.20
N THR A 102 6.21 7.97 6.09
CA THR A 102 5.11 7.70 7.04
C THR A 102 5.65 7.39 8.45
N TYR A 103 4.78 7.58 9.44
CA TYR A 103 5.08 7.35 10.85
C TYR A 103 5.67 5.95 11.09
N GLU A 104 5.12 4.94 10.42
CA GLU A 104 5.48 3.54 10.59
C GLU A 104 6.94 3.25 10.14
N TYR A 105 7.41 3.88 9.06
CA TYR A 105 8.67 3.49 8.41
C TYR A 105 9.75 4.58 8.40
N LYS A 106 9.46 5.80 8.86
CA LYS A 106 10.45 6.90 8.91
C LYS A 106 11.76 6.56 9.58
N ASN A 107 11.73 5.71 10.62
CA ASN A 107 12.93 5.34 11.38
C ASN A 107 13.89 4.41 10.61
N ILE A 108 13.43 3.80 9.51
CA ILE A 108 14.21 2.88 8.68
C ILE A 108 14.48 3.43 7.26
N ALA A 109 14.05 4.67 6.99
CA ALA A 109 14.21 5.35 5.70
C ALA A 109 15.66 5.41 5.23
N SER A 110 16.61 5.64 6.15
CA SER A 110 18.05 5.73 5.85
C SER A 110 18.64 4.44 5.27
N LYS A 111 18.00 3.29 5.50
CA LYS A 111 18.38 2.00 4.91
C LYS A 111 17.52 1.66 3.70
N GLY A 112 16.21 1.83 3.83
CA GLY A 112 15.25 1.40 2.81
C GLY A 112 15.31 2.18 1.50
N ILE A 113 15.48 3.52 1.57
CA ILE A 113 15.52 4.36 0.37
C ILE A 113 16.77 4.05 -0.49
N PRO A 114 18.01 4.01 0.06
CA PRO A 114 19.17 3.60 -0.73
C PRO A 114 19.03 2.19 -1.31
N LYS A 115 18.48 1.24 -0.53
CA LYS A 115 18.29 -0.13 -1.00
C LYS A 115 17.29 -0.21 -2.17
N SER A 116 16.21 0.56 -2.12
CA SER A 116 15.27 0.68 -3.25
C SER A 116 15.96 1.13 -4.54
N LYS A 117 16.84 2.14 -4.46
CA LYS A 117 17.62 2.61 -5.63
C LYS A 117 18.55 1.54 -6.17
N GLN A 118 19.23 0.81 -5.28
CA GLN A 118 20.06 -0.34 -5.66
C GLN A 118 19.22 -1.37 -6.42
N THR A 119 18.07 -1.75 -5.89
CA THR A 119 17.17 -2.73 -6.50
C THR A 119 16.65 -2.27 -7.86
N TRP A 120 16.32 -0.98 -8.01
CA TRP A 120 16.00 -0.40 -9.31
C TRP A 120 17.13 -0.63 -10.32
N ASN A 121 18.36 -0.31 -9.95
CA ASN A 121 19.54 -0.46 -10.80
C ASN A 121 19.83 -1.94 -11.14
N GLU A 122 19.67 -2.84 -10.17
CA GLU A 122 19.79 -4.28 -10.39
C GLU A 122 18.74 -4.80 -11.38
N CYS A 123 17.51 -4.32 -11.29
CA CYS A 123 16.46 -4.67 -12.23
C CYS A 123 16.74 -4.13 -13.64
N VAL A 124 17.17 -2.86 -13.76
CA VAL A 124 17.60 -2.28 -15.05
C VAL A 124 18.68 -3.15 -15.68
N HIS A 125 19.67 -3.57 -14.89
CA HIS A 125 20.75 -4.42 -15.37
C HIS A 125 20.27 -5.81 -15.82
N ARG A 126 19.42 -6.47 -15.04
CA ARG A 126 18.99 -7.87 -15.28
C ARG A 126 17.97 -8.01 -16.40
N VAL A 127 17.01 -7.09 -16.49
CA VAL A 127 15.85 -7.24 -17.39
C VAL A 127 15.52 -5.99 -18.19
N GLY A 128 16.30 -4.90 -18.05
CA GLY A 128 16.01 -3.62 -18.72
C GLY A 128 15.96 -3.69 -20.25
N SER A 129 16.76 -4.55 -20.86
CA SER A 129 16.72 -4.77 -22.32
C SER A 129 15.48 -5.56 -22.78
N LYS A 130 14.78 -6.25 -21.87
CA LYS A 130 13.67 -7.17 -22.16
C LYS A 130 12.29 -6.52 -22.07
N ILE A 131 12.18 -5.27 -21.62
CA ILE A 131 10.89 -4.59 -21.36
C ILE A 131 10.36 -3.78 -22.54
N GLY A 132 11.16 -3.56 -23.58
CA GLY A 132 10.72 -2.84 -24.78
C GLY A 132 10.45 -1.35 -24.57
N ALA A 133 10.83 -0.78 -23.42
CA ALA A 133 10.70 0.63 -23.08
C ALA A 133 12.03 1.19 -22.57
N PRO A 134 12.34 2.49 -22.81
CA PRO A 134 13.54 3.11 -22.27
C PRO A 134 13.53 3.08 -20.74
N VAL A 135 14.58 2.52 -20.15
CA VAL A 135 14.83 2.56 -18.70
C VAL A 135 16.24 3.07 -18.43
N SER A 136 16.40 3.84 -17.37
CA SER A 136 17.69 4.43 -16.98
C SER A 136 18.04 4.06 -15.54
N PHE A 137 19.34 4.02 -15.25
CA PHE A 137 19.82 3.90 -13.88
C PHE A 137 19.39 5.11 -13.01
N GLU A 138 19.30 4.88 -11.71
CA GLU A 138 19.25 5.89 -10.65
C GLU A 138 20.66 6.18 -10.15
N GLN A 139 20.98 7.47 -10.00
CA GLN A 139 22.24 7.94 -9.40
C GLN A 139 22.13 8.09 -7.88
#